data_AF-A0A847ZW82-F1
#
_entry.id   AF-A0A847ZW82-F1
#
_cell.length_a   1.000
_cell.length_b   1.000
_cell.length_c   1.000
_cell.angle_alpha   90.00
_cell.angle_beta   90.00
_cell.angle_gamma   90.00
#
_symmetry.space_group_name_H-M   'P 1'
#
loop_
_entity.id
_entity.type
_entity.pdbx_description
1 polymer ?
#
loop_
_entity_poly.entity_id
_entity_poly.type
_entity_poly.pdbx_seq_one_letter_code
_entity_poly.pdbx_strand_id
1 'polypeptide(L)'
;MAVPDVIIIGAGISGAIMALELARKQKTVLVIDAGPGDPNSRKSFQEHFLKSPIKLPEVPYPPYTNQPAVQHSPRYNSTMQ
;
A
#
# COMPACT_ATOMS: atom_id res chain seq x y z
N MET A 1 -14.47 7.13 -19.20
CA MET A 1 -13.58 6.00 -18.89
C MET A 1 -14.04 4.80 -19.69
N ALA A 2 -13.13 4.05 -20.31
CA ALA A 2 -13.48 2.79 -20.95
C ALA A 2 -13.81 1.72 -19.87
N VAL A 3 -14.77 0.85 -20.14
CA VAL A 3 -15.11 -0.28 -19.26
C VAL A 3 -13.94 -1.26 -19.26
N PRO A 4 -13.39 -1.66 -18.09
CA PRO A 4 -12.29 -2.61 -18.04
C PRO A 4 -12.78 -4.03 -18.39
N ASP A 5 -11.91 -4.83 -18.99
CA ASP A 5 -12.18 -6.25 -19.25
C ASP A 5 -12.27 -7.05 -17.94
N VAL A 6 -11.48 -6.66 -16.94
CA VAL A 6 -11.39 -7.34 -15.63
C VAL A 6 -11.27 -6.32 -14.50
N ILE A 7 -12.00 -6.57 -13.41
CA ILE A 7 -11.86 -5.85 -12.14
C ILE A 7 -11.25 -6.80 -11.10
N ILE A 8 -10.20 -6.36 -10.42
CA ILE A 8 -9.53 -7.08 -9.34
C ILE A 8 -9.72 -6.30 -8.04
N ILE A 9 -10.26 -6.96 -7.02
CA ILE A 9 -10.40 -6.40 -5.67
C ILE A 9 -9.29 -6.96 -4.78
N GLY A 10 -8.37 -6.09 -4.36
CA GLY A 10 -7.17 -6.37 -3.58
C GLY A 10 -5.88 -6.21 -4.41
N ALA A 11 -5.03 -5.23 -4.08
CA ALA A 11 -3.72 -5.00 -4.69
C ALA A 11 -2.56 -5.60 -3.83
N GLY A 12 -2.85 -6.71 -3.16
CA GLY A 12 -1.85 -7.58 -2.55
C GLY A 12 -0.99 -8.30 -3.59
N ILE A 13 -0.12 -9.21 -3.14
CA ILE A 13 0.82 -9.94 -4.02
C ILE A 13 0.09 -10.69 -5.14
N SER A 14 -0.94 -11.47 -4.81
CA SER A 14 -1.70 -12.26 -5.78
C SER A 14 -2.43 -11.38 -6.79
N GLY A 15 -3.15 -10.35 -6.33
CA GLY A 15 -3.87 -9.42 -7.19
C GLY A 15 -2.95 -8.65 -8.13
N ALA A 16 -1.78 -8.23 -7.65
CA ALA A 16 -0.78 -7.54 -8.46
C ALA A 16 -0.17 -8.45 -9.54
N ILE A 17 0.15 -9.71 -9.22
CA ILE A 17 0.65 -10.68 -10.19
C ILE A 17 -0.42 -10.99 -11.24
N MET A 18 -1.67 -11.20 -10.82
CA MET A 18 -2.78 -11.47 -11.73
C MET A 18 -3.03 -10.28 -12.68
N ALA A 19 -2.98 -9.06 -12.17
CA ALA A 19 -3.09 -7.84 -12.98
C ALA A 19 -1.97 -7.76 -14.02
N LEU A 20 -0.72 -8.04 -13.63
CA LEU A 20 0.44 -8.05 -14.52
C LEU A 20 0.27 -9.06 -15.65
N GLU A 21 -0.12 -10.29 -15.34
CA GLU A 21 -0.30 -11.35 -16.32
C GLU A 21 -1.45 -11.07 -17.31
N LEU A 22 -2.54 -10.46 -16.84
CA LEU A 22 -3.64 -10.02 -17.70
C LEU A 22 -3.25 -8.82 -18.59
N ALA A 23 -2.52 -7.85 -18.04
CA ALA A 23 -2.02 -6.71 -18.79
C ALA A 23 -1.03 -7.14 -19.90
N ARG A 24 -0.16 -8.12 -19.62
CA ARG A 24 0.72 -8.74 -20.63
C ARG A 24 -0.05 -9.40 -21.79
N LYS A 25 -1.28 -9.81 -21.54
CA LYS A 25 -2.23 -10.33 -22.54
C LYS A 25 -3.14 -9.24 -23.12
N GLN A 26 -2.74 -7.97 -22.99
CA GLN A 26 -3.43 -6.80 -23.55
C GLN A 26 -4.87 -6.61 -23.03
N LYS A 27 -5.16 -7.09 -21.81
CA LYS A 27 -6.43 -6.82 -21.14
C LYS A 27 -6.34 -5.51 -20.37
N THR A 28 -7.42 -4.74 -20.42
CA THR A 28 -7.60 -3.56 -19.57
C THR A 28 -8.07 -4.03 -18.18
N VAL A 29 -7.27 -3.73 -17.16
CA VAL A 29 -7.50 -4.21 -15.78
C VAL A 29 -7.67 -3.02 -14.85
N LEU A 30 -8.76 -3.01 -14.09
CA LEU A 30 -8.97 -2.09 -12.97
C LEU A 30 -8.66 -2.82 -11.66
N VAL A 31 -7.69 -2.32 -10.90
CA VAL A 31 -7.36 -2.84 -9.56
C VAL A 31 -7.85 -1.87 -8.50
N ILE A 32 -8.55 -2.39 -7.50
CA ILE A 32 -9.10 -1.62 -6.37
C ILE A 32 -8.55 -2.22 -5.08
N ASP A 33 -8.04 -1.40 -4.18
CA ASP A 33 -7.59 -1.82 -2.84
C ASP A 33 -8.22 -0.91 -1.77
N ALA A 34 -8.41 -1.45 -0.56
CA ALA A 34 -8.88 -0.70 0.60
C ALA A 34 -7.75 0.10 1.26
N GLY A 35 -6.49 -0.28 1.00
CA GLY A 35 -5.33 0.47 1.45
C GLY A 35 -5.22 1.85 0.79
N PRO A 36 -4.61 2.84 1.47
CA PRO A 36 -4.31 4.11 0.83
C PRO A 36 -3.36 3.86 -0.35
N GLY A 37 -3.63 4.54 -1.47
CA GLY A 37 -2.68 4.55 -2.58
C GLY A 37 -1.37 5.15 -2.08
N ASP A 38 -0.31 4.34 -2.03
CA ASP A 38 1.02 4.84 -1.68
C ASP A 38 1.59 5.57 -2.90
N PRO A 39 1.70 6.91 -2.87
CA PRO A 39 2.21 7.67 -4.00
C PRO A 39 3.69 7.37 -4.30
N ASN A 40 4.42 6.79 -3.34
CA ASN A 40 5.87 6.59 -3.43
C ASN A 40 6.28 5.11 -3.59
N SER A 41 5.33 4.21 -3.84
CA SER A 41 5.55 2.76 -3.94
C SER A 41 5.96 2.11 -2.60
N ARG A 42 5.59 0.82 -2.43
CA ARG A 42 5.88 0.01 -1.22
C ARG A 42 7.34 0.05 -0.75
N LYS A 43 8.28 0.42 -1.64
CA LYS A 43 9.69 0.66 -1.30
C LYS A 43 9.87 1.73 -0.21
N SER A 44 9.00 2.73 -0.17
CA SER A 44 9.04 3.81 0.81
C SER A 44 8.94 3.28 2.25
N PHE A 45 8.04 2.32 2.51
CA PHE A 45 7.88 1.69 3.82
C PHE A 45 9.11 0.87 4.21
N GLN A 46 9.72 0.17 3.25
CA GLN A 46 10.95 -0.59 3.49
C GLN A 46 12.11 0.36 3.83
N GLU A 47 12.26 1.47 3.12
CA GLU A 47 13.27 2.47 3.42
C GLU A 47 13.08 3.10 4.80
N HIS A 48 11.84 3.43 5.20
CA HIS A 48 11.55 3.93 6.54
C HIS A 48 11.99 2.93 7.62
N PHE A 49 11.64 1.66 7.45
CA PHE A 49 12.07 0.62 8.36
C PHE A 49 13.59 0.51 8.44
N LEU A 50 14.28 0.52 7.30
CA LEU A 50 15.74 0.38 7.24
C LEU A 50 16.48 1.58 7.85
N LYS A 51 16.00 2.81 7.61
CA LYS A 51 16.60 4.05 8.13
C LYS A 51 16.27 4.33 9.59
N SER A 52 15.22 3.71 10.14
CA SER A 52 14.83 3.93 11.54
C SER A 52 15.87 3.38 12.53
N PRO A 53 16.18 4.11 13.62
CA PRO A 53 17.07 3.63 14.69
C PRO A 53 16.48 2.43 15.46
N ILE A 54 15.15 2.27 15.46
CA ILE A 54 14.44 1.20 16.17
C ILE A 54 13.61 0.40 15.18
N LYS A 55 13.60 -0.94 15.30
CA LYS A 55 12.94 -1.88 14.37
C LYS A 55 11.62 -2.43 14.92
N LEU A 56 10.71 -1.56 15.35
CA LEU A 56 9.37 -1.99 15.79
C LEU A 56 8.47 -2.32 14.57
N PRO A 57 7.48 -3.21 14.73
CA PRO A 57 6.55 -3.59 13.66
C PRO A 57 5.81 -2.41 13.00
N GLU A 58 5.62 -1.32 13.76
CA GLU A 58 4.85 -0.13 13.36
C GLU A 58 5.69 0.92 12.61
N VAL A 59 7.02 0.84 12.71
CA VAL A 59 7.97 1.80 12.12
C VAL A 59 7.88 1.93 10.59
N PRO A 60 7.64 0.86 9.81
CA PRO A 60 7.50 1.00 8.36
C PRO A 60 6.35 1.93 7.97
N TYR A 61 5.32 2.09 8.81
CA TYR A 61 4.05 2.71 8.45
C TYR A 61 3.91 4.13 9.05
N PRO A 62 4.23 5.19 8.28
CA PRO A 62 3.99 6.56 8.73
C PRO A 62 2.48 6.83 8.86
N PRO A 63 2.07 7.75 9.76
CA PRO A 63 0.67 8.16 9.85
C PRO A 63 0.25 8.86 8.55
N TYR A 64 -0.83 8.40 7.94
CA TYR A 64 -1.41 9.03 6.74
C TYR A 64 -2.26 10.26 7.09
N THR A 65 -2.60 10.42 8.38
CA THR A 65 -3.39 11.54 8.90
C THR A 65 -3.02 11.83 10.34
N ASN A 66 -3.12 13.10 10.73
CA ASN A 66 -2.89 13.55 12.10
C ASN A 66 -4.04 13.17 13.06
N GLN A 67 -5.12 12.57 12.54
CA GLN A 67 -6.26 12.11 13.34
C GLN A 67 -6.15 10.58 13.57
N PRO A 68 -5.89 10.10 14.79
CA PRO A 68 -5.66 8.67 15.05
C PRO A 68 -6.88 7.79 14.85
N ALA A 69 -8.06 8.28 15.22
CA ALA A 69 -9.31 7.51 15.18
C ALA A 69 -9.77 7.13 13.77
N VAL A 70 -9.23 7.76 12.73
CA VAL A 70 -9.65 7.56 11.33
C VAL A 70 -8.69 6.68 10.52
N GLN A 71 -7.60 6.19 11.12
CA GLN A 71 -6.67 5.28 10.45
C GLN A 71 -6.53 3.98 11.21
N HIS A 72 -6.82 2.87 10.54
CA HIS A 72 -6.80 1.53 11.13
C HIS A 72 -5.41 0.85 11.06
N SER A 73 -4.45 1.46 10.36
CA SER A 73 -3.08 0.95 10.20
C SER A 73 -2.25 1.16 11.47
N PRO A 74 -1.32 0.24 11.81
CA PRO A 74 -0.34 0.45 12.89
C PRO A 74 0.42 1.77 12.70
N ARG A 75 0.65 2.51 13.78
CA ARG A 75 1.38 3.80 13.76
C ARG A 75 2.55 3.76 14.73
N TYR A 76 3.70 4.23 14.27
CA TYR A 76 4.81 4.59 15.16
C TYR A 76 4.53 5.97 15.78
N ASN A 77 4.47 6.04 17.12
CA ASN A 77 4.33 7.32 17.83
C ASN A 77 5.73 7.90 18.13
N SER A 78 6.09 9.00 17.46
CA SER A 78 7.41 9.62 17.62
C SER A 78 7.64 10.28 18.98
N THR A 79 6.59 10.46 19.79
CA THR A 79 6.64 11.08 21.12
C THR A 79 6.95 10.12 22.27
N MET A 80 7.12 8.82 22.01
CA MET A 80 7.54 7.83 23.03
C MET A 80 9.07 7.69 23.13
N GLN A 81 9.81 8.79 22.92
CA GLN A 81 11.25 8.89 23.21
C GLN A 81 11.48 9.84 24.38
#